data_AF-F5S9E5-F1
#
_entry.id   AF-F5S9E5-F1
#
_cell.length_a   1.000
_cell.length_b   1.000
_cell.length_c   1.000
_cell.angle_alpha   90.00
_cell.angle_beta   90.00
_cell.angle_gamma   90.00
#
_symmetry.space_group_name_H-M   'P 1'
#
loop_
_entity.id
_entity.type
_entity.pdbx_description
1 polymer ?
#
loop_
_entity_poly.entity_id
_entity_poly.type
_entity_poly.pdbx_seq_one_letter_code
_entity_poly.pdbx_strand_id
1 'polypeptide(L)'
;MGFFHRLFNPIDTKYSPETKEIYNKGVVALSKGNVKQAIDYFERVEYEHPSAAYNLGLIYLDGADVLVPDYEKARQYFQQADEMGHEKAKISAEIIGLNEKVFYSLIPNPNNEVLQERFIKSAIQFFEGSQCGNLAYILAHMFILWNEKYTSYSHPKVLLNKEKFKELVNEFITYEVYCIQNFANKEVNQFYQISSLTNANGDWEHYYPLNMFFKHKIEAELSEYFNVNAIPILLNINKQFHKKNMKIEDFGVLRLMVVNYVYEYCIHEFGKDFFDEENNEDEEDDDLPF
;
A
#
# COMPACT_ATOMS: atom_id res chain seq x y z
N MET A 1 7.08 4.79 19.89
CA MET A 1 6.43 6.09 20.19
C MET A 1 5.58 6.43 18.99
N GLY A 2 4.28 6.57 19.19
CA GLY A 2 3.26 6.36 18.15
C GLY A 2 3.20 7.41 17.03
N PHE A 3 2.76 6.92 15.86
CA PHE A 3 2.67 7.55 14.54
C PHE A 3 1.87 8.88 14.48
N PHE A 4 1.06 9.19 15.49
CA PHE A 4 -0.01 10.19 15.40
C PHE A 4 0.25 11.55 16.11
N HIS A 5 1.47 11.82 16.58
CA HIS A 5 1.73 13.03 17.39
C HIS A 5 1.73 14.38 16.63
N ARG A 6 1.50 14.44 15.30
CA ARG A 6 1.65 15.67 14.50
C ARG A 6 0.41 16.11 13.71
N LEU A 7 -0.79 15.79 14.20
CA LEU A 7 -2.04 16.18 13.55
C LEU A 7 -2.70 17.38 14.25
N PHE A 8 -2.15 18.58 14.07
CA PHE A 8 -2.83 19.80 14.50
C PHE A 8 -2.60 20.96 13.52
N ASN A 9 -3.70 21.51 12.99
CA ASN A 9 -3.78 22.93 12.61
C ASN A 9 -4.52 23.68 13.73
N PRO A 10 -4.18 24.95 14.03
CA PRO A 10 -4.84 25.72 15.08
C PRO A 10 -6.31 25.95 14.77
N ILE A 11 -7.12 26.03 15.84
CA ILE A 11 -8.57 26.16 15.85
C ILE A 11 -9.03 27.35 15.00
N ASP A 12 -9.61 27.07 13.83
CA ASP A 12 -10.34 28.06 13.05
C ASP A 12 -11.65 28.41 13.80
N THR A 13 -11.91 29.71 13.96
CA THR A 13 -13.02 30.22 14.78
C THR A 13 -14.40 29.97 14.16
N LYS A 14 -14.44 29.41 12.94
CA LYS A 14 -15.64 29.19 12.11
C LYS A 14 -16.59 28.06 12.54
N TYR A 15 -16.14 27.08 13.32
CA TYR A 15 -16.95 25.89 13.66
C TYR A 15 -17.75 26.04 14.97
N SER A 16 -18.88 25.35 15.05
CA SER A 16 -19.73 25.35 16.24
C SER A 16 -18.96 24.80 17.48
N PRO A 17 -19.31 25.22 18.71
CA PRO A 17 -18.70 24.66 19.91
C PRO A 17 -18.83 23.12 19.99
N GLU A 18 -19.97 22.58 19.53
CA GLU A 18 -20.24 21.14 19.52
C GLU A 18 -19.33 20.39 18.53
N THR A 19 -19.19 20.91 17.31
CA THR A 19 -18.28 20.35 16.28
C THR A 19 -16.84 20.32 16.81
N LYS A 20 -16.39 21.40 17.44
CA LYS A 20 -15.04 21.49 18.06
C LYS A 20 -14.86 20.49 19.18
N GLU A 21 -15.87 20.32 20.04
CA GLU A 21 -15.82 19.37 21.15
C GLU A 21 -15.72 17.92 20.65
N ILE A 22 -16.54 17.55 19.67
CA ILE A 22 -16.53 16.20 19.08
C ILE A 22 -15.20 15.93 18.38
N TYR A 23 -14.70 16.87 17.57
CA TYR A 23 -13.38 16.74 16.95
C TYR A 23 -12.28 16.53 17.98
N ASN A 24 -12.25 17.34 19.05
CA ASN A 24 -11.26 17.21 20.12
C ASN A 24 -11.34 15.86 20.83
N LYS A 25 -12.54 15.30 21.03
CA LYS A 25 -12.71 13.94 21.57
C LYS A 25 -12.08 12.90 20.64
N GLY A 26 -12.26 13.03 19.32
CA GLY A 26 -11.61 12.17 18.33
C GLY A 26 -10.09 12.24 18.40
N VAL A 27 -9.53 13.45 18.47
CA VAL A 27 -8.08 13.63 18.60
C VAL A 27 -7.53 13.05 19.90
N VAL A 28 -8.23 13.26 21.03
CA VAL A 28 -7.84 12.68 22.31
C VAL A 28 -7.90 11.15 22.27
N ALA A 29 -8.95 10.58 21.67
CA ALA A 29 -9.07 9.14 21.49
C ALA A 29 -7.89 8.59 20.66
N LEU A 30 -7.57 9.23 19.53
CA LEU A 30 -6.46 8.85 18.67
C LEU A 30 -5.11 8.91 19.40
N SER A 31 -4.88 9.98 20.18
CA SER A 31 -3.64 10.14 20.97
C SER A 31 -3.43 9.04 22.03
N LYS A 32 -4.52 8.36 22.43
CA LYS A 32 -4.49 7.25 23.38
C LYS A 32 -4.42 5.88 22.71
N GLY A 33 -4.38 5.82 21.38
CA GLY A 33 -4.46 4.56 20.61
C GLY A 33 -5.88 4.01 20.48
N ASN A 34 -6.92 4.78 20.84
CA ASN A 34 -8.31 4.33 20.71
C ASN A 34 -8.83 4.65 19.30
N VAL A 35 -8.27 3.98 18.29
CA VAL A 35 -8.55 4.25 16.86
C VAL A 35 -10.03 4.17 16.52
N LYS A 36 -10.73 3.10 16.94
CA LYS A 36 -12.18 2.94 16.67
C LYS A 36 -13.01 4.11 17.22
N GLN A 37 -12.74 4.52 18.46
CA GLN A 37 -13.42 5.67 19.04
C GLN A 37 -13.06 6.98 18.31
N ALA A 38 -11.83 7.11 17.84
CA ALA A 38 -11.42 8.27 17.05
C ALA A 38 -12.21 8.35 15.73
N ILE A 39 -12.35 7.22 15.02
CA ILE A 39 -13.18 7.11 13.82
C ILE A 39 -14.62 7.53 14.13
N ASP A 40 -15.25 6.95 15.17
CA ASP A 40 -16.63 7.28 15.56
C ASP A 40 -16.82 8.79 15.81
N TYR A 41 -15.84 9.45 16.44
CA TYR A 41 -15.91 10.89 16.68
C TYR A 41 -15.70 11.70 15.41
N PHE A 42 -14.74 11.34 14.57
CA PHE A 42 -14.47 12.08 13.34
C PHE A 42 -15.62 11.94 12.34
N GLU A 43 -16.21 10.76 12.18
CA GLU A 43 -17.36 10.50 11.28
C GLU A 43 -18.58 11.37 11.61
N ARG A 44 -18.73 11.79 12.87
CA ARG A 44 -19.83 12.66 13.28
C ARG A 44 -19.70 14.10 12.84
N VAL A 45 -18.52 14.54 12.45
CA VAL A 45 -18.22 15.96 12.14
C VAL A 45 -17.47 16.12 10.82
N GLU A 46 -17.29 15.06 10.04
CA GLU A 46 -16.43 15.08 8.86
C GLU A 46 -16.97 15.94 7.71
N TYR A 47 -18.30 16.12 7.58
CA TYR A 47 -18.92 17.10 6.67
C TYR A 47 -18.78 18.56 7.13
N GLU A 48 -18.47 18.81 8.39
CA GLU A 48 -18.40 20.17 8.97
C GLU A 48 -16.97 20.61 9.27
N HIS A 49 -16.08 19.67 9.59
CA HIS A 49 -14.71 19.93 10.02
C HIS A 49 -13.71 19.26 9.06
N PRO A 50 -13.02 20.03 8.20
CA PRO A 50 -12.13 19.47 7.18
C PRO A 50 -11.00 18.62 7.75
N SER A 51 -10.48 18.97 8.95
CA SER A 51 -9.45 18.13 9.60
C SER A 51 -10.00 16.80 10.13
N ALA A 52 -11.31 16.66 10.37
CA ALA A 52 -11.89 15.39 10.77
C ALA A 52 -11.91 14.43 9.57
N ALA A 53 -12.39 14.89 8.41
CA ALA A 53 -12.29 14.15 7.15
C ALA A 53 -10.83 13.83 6.83
N TYR A 54 -9.90 14.79 6.95
CA TYR A 54 -8.48 14.53 6.74
C TYR A 54 -7.91 13.45 7.69
N ASN A 55 -8.27 13.49 8.98
CA ASN A 55 -7.82 12.48 9.95
C ASN A 55 -8.40 11.10 9.64
N LEU A 56 -9.65 11.00 9.18
CA LEU A 56 -10.23 9.74 8.69
C LEU A 56 -9.43 9.23 7.48
N GLY A 57 -9.13 10.13 6.53
CA GLY A 57 -8.29 9.82 5.37
C GLY A 57 -6.95 9.23 5.78
N LEU A 58 -6.27 9.80 6.78
CA LEU A 58 -5.01 9.26 7.30
C LEU A 58 -5.16 7.91 7.98
N ILE A 59 -6.20 7.74 8.82
CA ILE A 59 -6.47 6.48 9.51
C ILE A 59 -6.67 5.34 8.50
N TYR A 60 -7.45 5.58 7.45
CA TYR A 60 -7.69 4.60 6.40
C TYR A 60 -6.50 4.45 5.44
N LEU A 61 -5.65 5.48 5.27
CA LEU A 61 -4.48 5.39 4.40
C LEU A 61 -3.34 4.55 4.99
N ASP A 62 -2.99 4.84 6.25
CA ASP A 62 -1.87 4.18 6.92
C ASP A 62 -2.31 2.87 7.58
N GLY A 63 -3.61 2.72 7.84
CA GLY A 63 -4.11 1.77 8.82
C GLY A 63 -3.73 2.21 10.24
N ALA A 64 -4.30 1.57 11.26
CA ALA A 64 -3.95 1.84 12.65
C ALA A 64 -4.41 0.73 13.60
N ASP A 65 -3.50 0.19 14.42
CA ASP A 65 -3.64 -0.85 15.47
C ASP A 65 -4.37 -2.14 15.07
N VAL A 66 -5.61 -2.04 14.61
CA VAL A 66 -6.54 -3.12 14.22
C VAL A 66 -7.13 -2.92 12.82
N LEU A 67 -6.72 -1.86 12.13
CA LEU A 67 -7.25 -1.49 10.82
C LEU A 67 -6.15 -1.57 9.78
N VAL A 68 -6.40 -2.36 8.74
CA VAL A 68 -5.61 -2.42 7.51
C VAL A 68 -5.95 -1.20 6.65
N PRO A 69 -5.00 -0.66 5.87
CA PRO A 69 -5.30 0.39 4.91
C PRO A 69 -6.51 0.08 4.01
N ASP A 70 -7.41 1.04 3.88
CA ASP A 70 -8.52 1.08 2.93
C ASP A 70 -8.34 2.35 2.08
N TYR A 71 -7.66 2.18 0.95
CA TYR A 71 -7.24 3.31 0.12
C TYR A 71 -8.41 3.99 -0.60
N GLU A 72 -9.53 3.28 -0.82
CA GLU A 72 -10.73 3.87 -1.42
C GLU A 72 -11.48 4.74 -0.42
N LYS A 73 -11.63 4.29 0.83
CA LYS A 73 -12.13 5.20 1.88
C LYS A 73 -11.18 6.36 2.12
N ALA A 74 -9.87 6.10 2.18
CA ALA A 74 -8.89 7.17 2.34
C ALA A 74 -9.04 8.23 1.23
N ARG A 75 -9.23 7.79 -0.02
CA ARG A 75 -9.47 8.65 -1.18
C ARG A 75 -10.70 9.52 -0.97
N GLN A 76 -11.83 8.92 -0.61
CA GLN A 76 -13.10 9.63 -0.39
C GLN A 76 -12.95 10.72 0.69
N TYR A 77 -12.34 10.38 1.82
CA TYR A 77 -12.14 11.33 2.91
C TYR A 77 -11.15 12.45 2.57
N PHE A 78 -10.08 12.16 1.82
CA PHE A 78 -9.17 13.22 1.38
C PHE A 78 -9.80 14.13 0.33
N GLN A 79 -10.58 13.58 -0.61
CA GLN A 79 -11.34 14.39 -1.58
C GLN A 79 -12.32 15.31 -0.85
N GLN A 80 -13.07 14.77 0.11
CA GLN A 80 -13.97 15.57 0.94
C GLN A 80 -13.23 16.69 1.70
N ALA A 81 -12.12 16.36 2.36
CA ALA A 81 -11.34 17.36 3.08
C ALA A 81 -10.75 18.44 2.14
N ASP A 82 -10.32 18.06 0.94
CA ASP A 82 -9.81 18.99 -0.09
C ASP A 82 -10.91 19.92 -0.61
N GLU A 83 -12.11 19.39 -0.89
CA GLU A 83 -13.29 20.19 -1.28
C GLU A 83 -13.67 21.23 -0.23
N MET A 84 -13.43 20.92 1.05
CA MET A 84 -13.61 21.83 2.18
C MET A 84 -12.42 22.78 2.41
N GLY A 85 -11.37 22.71 1.59
CA GLY A 85 -10.20 23.60 1.61
C GLY A 85 -9.04 23.14 2.50
N HIS A 86 -8.94 21.85 2.84
CA HIS A 86 -7.86 21.34 3.67
C HIS A 86 -6.55 21.16 2.88
N GLU A 87 -5.60 22.07 3.07
CA GLU A 87 -4.33 22.10 2.30
C GLU A 87 -3.53 20.79 2.31
N LYS A 88 -3.46 20.11 3.46
CA LYS A 88 -2.73 18.82 3.55
C LYS A 88 -3.50 17.66 2.89
N ALA A 89 -4.83 17.76 2.82
CA ALA A 89 -5.64 16.73 2.19
C ALA A 89 -5.43 16.75 0.68
N LYS A 90 -5.29 17.94 0.09
CA LYS A 90 -4.96 18.13 -1.32
C LYS A 90 -3.78 17.28 -1.78
N ILE A 91 -2.66 17.28 -1.05
CA ILE A 91 -1.48 16.48 -1.39
C ILE A 91 -1.80 14.98 -1.37
N SER A 92 -2.54 14.51 -0.37
CA SER A 92 -2.89 13.08 -0.26
C SER A 92 -3.91 12.69 -1.33
N ALA A 93 -4.93 13.52 -1.59
CA ALA A 93 -5.87 13.37 -2.70
C ALA A 93 -5.16 13.39 -4.07
N GLU A 94 -4.13 14.20 -4.26
CA GLU A 94 -3.32 14.20 -5.49
C GLU A 94 -2.50 12.92 -5.66
N ILE A 95 -2.13 12.25 -4.57
CA ILE A 95 -1.32 11.02 -4.59
C ILE A 95 -2.22 9.79 -4.75
N ILE A 96 -3.16 9.59 -3.82
CA ILE A 96 -4.02 8.40 -3.82
C ILE A 96 -5.31 8.58 -4.62
N GLY A 97 -5.75 9.81 -4.86
CA GLY A 97 -7.01 10.14 -5.56
C GLY A 97 -6.90 10.23 -7.07
N LEU A 98 -5.80 9.77 -7.65
CA LEU A 98 -5.68 9.64 -9.10
C LEU A 98 -6.60 8.55 -9.59
N ASN A 99 -7.61 8.94 -10.36
CA ASN A 99 -8.36 8.02 -11.20
C ASN A 99 -7.36 7.29 -12.11
N GLU A 100 -7.55 6.00 -12.33
CA GLU A 100 -6.66 5.10 -13.09
C GLU A 100 -6.03 5.75 -14.34
N LYS A 101 -6.79 6.60 -15.03
CA LYS A 101 -6.38 7.41 -16.19
C LYS A 101 -5.09 8.21 -16.03
N VAL A 102 -4.77 8.74 -14.84
CA VAL A 102 -3.49 9.43 -14.60
C VAL A 102 -2.38 8.42 -14.43
N PHE A 103 -2.62 7.25 -13.83
CA PHE A 103 -1.64 6.16 -13.75
C PHE A 103 -1.28 5.54 -15.11
N TYR A 104 -2.18 5.52 -16.09
CA TYR A 104 -1.83 5.20 -17.49
C TYR A 104 -0.87 6.21 -18.13
N SER A 105 -0.76 7.45 -17.64
CA SER A 105 0.30 8.39 -18.07
C SER A 105 1.58 8.28 -17.24
N LEU A 106 1.53 7.60 -16.08
CA LEU A 106 2.65 7.22 -15.21
C LEU A 106 3.40 5.96 -15.71
N ILE A 107 3.11 5.49 -16.94
CA ILE A 107 3.97 4.55 -17.68
C ILE A 107 5.39 5.11 -17.70
N PRO A 108 6.43 4.29 -17.45
CA PRO A 108 7.80 4.71 -17.21
C PRO A 108 8.41 5.41 -18.41
N ASN A 109 8.18 6.70 -18.45
CA ASN A 109 9.12 7.65 -18.99
C ASN A 109 9.96 8.13 -17.80
N PRO A 110 11.28 7.94 -17.77
CA PRO A 110 12.16 8.58 -16.79
C PRO A 110 12.11 10.12 -16.82
N ASN A 111 11.30 10.70 -17.73
CA ASN A 111 10.95 12.12 -17.78
C ASN A 111 9.51 12.42 -17.32
N ASN A 112 8.77 11.49 -16.71
CA ASN A 112 7.49 11.82 -16.07
C ASN A 112 7.76 12.50 -14.73
N GLU A 113 7.96 13.81 -14.79
CA GLU A 113 8.26 14.68 -13.65
C GLU A 113 7.20 14.55 -12.55
N VAL A 114 5.93 14.34 -12.91
CA VAL A 114 4.82 14.25 -11.95
C VAL A 114 4.89 12.97 -11.11
N LEU A 115 5.22 11.82 -11.70
CA LEU A 115 5.40 10.57 -10.93
C LEU A 115 6.57 10.70 -9.97
N GLN A 116 7.69 11.21 -10.46
CA GLN A 116 8.91 11.37 -9.67
C GLN A 116 8.68 12.34 -8.52
N GLU A 117 8.01 13.46 -8.77
CA GLU A 117 7.65 14.43 -7.75
C GLU A 117 6.79 13.79 -6.66
N ARG A 118 5.75 13.03 -7.03
CA ARG A 118 4.86 12.36 -6.07
C ARG A 118 5.57 11.28 -5.26
N PHE A 119 6.39 10.46 -5.93
CA PHE A 119 7.21 9.46 -5.27
C PHE A 119 8.14 10.12 -4.25
N ILE A 120 8.89 11.16 -4.65
CA ILE A 120 9.80 11.89 -3.76
C ILE A 120 9.03 12.51 -2.58
N LYS A 121 7.87 13.16 -2.82
CA LYS A 121 7.02 13.72 -1.76
C LYS A 121 6.59 12.64 -0.75
N SER A 122 6.11 11.50 -1.24
CA SER A 122 5.69 10.38 -0.38
C SER A 122 6.85 9.77 0.41
N ALA A 123 8.04 9.67 -0.21
CA ALA A 123 9.25 9.19 0.45
C ALA A 123 9.69 10.14 1.57
N ILE A 124 9.65 11.45 1.34
CA ILE A 124 9.95 12.46 2.37
C ILE A 124 8.94 12.34 3.53
N GLN A 125 7.63 12.25 3.24
CA GLN A 125 6.60 12.05 4.27
C GLN A 125 6.86 10.80 5.13
N PHE A 126 7.28 9.71 4.49
CA PHE A 126 7.67 8.47 5.15
C PHE A 126 8.87 8.68 6.08
N PHE A 127 9.96 9.30 5.61
CA PHE A 127 11.17 9.50 6.42
C PHE A 127 11.00 10.49 7.58
N GLU A 128 10.09 11.45 7.43
CA GLU A 128 9.70 12.36 8.51
C GLU A 128 8.87 11.65 9.59
N GLY A 129 8.43 10.41 9.35
CA GLY A 129 7.60 9.61 10.25
C GLY A 129 6.17 10.14 10.35
N SER A 130 5.66 10.71 9.25
CA SER A 130 4.38 11.43 9.22
C SER A 130 3.27 10.66 8.51
N GLN A 131 3.59 9.77 7.56
CA GLN A 131 2.62 9.08 6.69
C GLN A 131 3.34 8.01 5.85
N CYS A 132 2.92 6.73 5.88
CA CYS A 132 3.58 5.66 5.11
C CYS A 132 2.71 5.12 3.96
N GLY A 133 1.39 5.25 4.07
CA GLY A 133 0.44 4.69 3.11
C GLY A 133 0.49 5.35 1.74
N ASN A 134 0.83 6.64 1.63
CA ASN A 134 1.05 7.29 0.32
C ASN A 134 2.18 6.61 -0.45
N LEU A 135 3.30 6.32 0.22
CA LEU A 135 4.44 5.65 -0.39
C LEU A 135 4.10 4.18 -0.71
N ALA A 136 3.40 3.50 0.21
CA ALA A 136 2.93 2.13 -0.02
C ALA A 136 2.02 2.06 -1.27
N TYR A 137 1.05 2.96 -1.37
CA TYR A 137 0.13 3.05 -2.50
C TYR A 137 0.88 3.23 -3.83
N ILE A 138 1.82 4.19 -3.88
CA ILE A 138 2.61 4.45 -5.09
C ILE A 138 3.45 3.23 -5.46
N LEU A 139 4.16 2.63 -4.51
CA LEU A 139 5.01 1.46 -4.76
C LEU A 139 4.19 0.26 -5.26
N ALA A 140 3.02 0.04 -4.67
CA ALA A 140 2.13 -1.04 -5.07
C ALA A 140 1.58 -0.83 -6.49
N HIS A 141 1.16 0.40 -6.82
CA HIS A 141 0.72 0.71 -8.18
C HIS A 141 1.85 0.64 -9.20
N MET A 142 3.05 1.08 -8.83
CA MET A 142 4.23 0.92 -9.70
C MET A 142 4.49 -0.56 -9.98
N PHE A 143 4.36 -1.44 -8.98
CA PHE A 143 4.44 -2.88 -9.18
C PHE A 143 3.32 -3.40 -10.10
N ILE A 144 2.06 -3.07 -9.82
CA ILE A 144 0.91 -3.51 -10.61
C ILE A 144 1.05 -3.06 -12.06
N LEU A 145 1.29 -1.76 -12.31
CA LEU A 145 1.40 -1.20 -13.66
C LEU A 145 2.60 -1.71 -14.42
N TRP A 146 3.73 -1.94 -13.73
CA TRP A 146 4.88 -2.57 -14.36
C TRP A 146 4.45 -3.95 -14.89
N ASN A 147 3.80 -4.76 -14.06
CA ASN A 147 3.42 -6.11 -14.45
C ASN A 147 2.14 -6.21 -15.30
N GLU A 148 1.27 -5.21 -15.30
CA GLU A 148 0.08 -5.16 -16.15
C GLU A 148 0.45 -4.71 -17.58
N LYS A 149 1.53 -3.91 -17.75
CA LYS A 149 1.86 -3.22 -19.02
C LYS A 149 3.25 -3.45 -19.62
N TYR A 150 4.23 -4.02 -18.93
CA TYR A 150 5.51 -4.40 -19.58
C TYR A 150 5.35 -5.75 -20.30
N THR A 151 5.63 -5.93 -21.59
CA THR A 151 6.50 -5.23 -22.56
C THR A 151 7.92 -4.95 -22.06
N SER A 152 8.84 -5.92 -22.15
CA SER A 152 10.25 -5.72 -21.77
C SER A 152 10.85 -4.45 -22.40
N TYR A 153 11.85 -3.84 -21.74
CA TYR A 153 12.65 -2.72 -22.32
C TYR A 153 13.24 -3.06 -23.70
N SER A 154 13.34 -4.35 -24.04
CA SER A 154 13.83 -4.88 -25.31
C SER A 154 12.70 -5.15 -26.33
N HIS A 155 11.43 -5.26 -25.89
CA HIS A 155 10.28 -5.65 -26.70
C HIS A 155 8.97 -4.95 -26.26
N PRO A 156 8.65 -3.77 -26.83
CA PRO A 156 7.52 -2.92 -26.45
C PRO A 156 6.09 -3.44 -26.74
N LYS A 157 5.88 -4.76 -26.95
CA LYS A 157 4.60 -5.28 -27.50
C LYS A 157 4.08 -6.63 -26.98
N VAL A 158 4.61 -7.18 -25.90
CA VAL A 158 3.96 -8.31 -25.21
C VAL A 158 3.03 -7.77 -24.13
N LEU A 159 1.73 -7.75 -24.40
CA LEU A 159 0.70 -7.73 -23.35
C LEU A 159 0.87 -9.02 -22.55
N LEU A 160 1.09 -8.93 -21.23
CA LEU A 160 0.94 -10.09 -20.38
C LEU A 160 -0.54 -10.51 -20.45
N ASN A 161 -0.81 -11.78 -20.80
CA ASN A 161 -2.17 -12.29 -20.65
C ASN A 161 -2.50 -12.35 -19.14
N LYS A 162 -3.80 -12.34 -18.81
CA LYS A 162 -4.27 -12.35 -17.41
C LYS A 162 -3.61 -13.46 -16.57
N GLU A 163 -3.35 -14.62 -17.19
CA GLU A 163 -2.68 -15.76 -16.57
C GLU A 163 -1.24 -15.45 -16.17
N LYS A 164 -0.43 -14.85 -17.08
CA LYS A 164 0.96 -14.53 -16.75
C LYS A 164 1.07 -13.41 -15.72
N PHE A 165 0.13 -12.47 -15.72
CA PHE A 165 0.01 -11.49 -14.63
C PHE A 165 -0.35 -12.19 -13.29
N LYS A 166 -1.33 -13.10 -13.29
CA LYS A 166 -1.71 -13.92 -12.12
C LYS A 166 -0.51 -14.71 -11.59
N GLU A 167 0.26 -15.38 -12.44
CA GLU A 167 1.48 -16.12 -12.05
C GLU A 167 2.50 -15.21 -11.36
N LEU A 168 2.85 -14.06 -11.96
CA LEU A 168 3.82 -13.11 -11.40
C LEU A 168 3.36 -12.54 -10.04
N VAL A 169 2.08 -12.20 -9.93
CA VAL A 169 1.52 -11.68 -8.68
C VAL A 169 1.47 -12.78 -7.62
N ASN A 170 1.10 -14.02 -7.99
CA ASN A 170 1.12 -15.16 -7.09
C ASN A 170 2.53 -15.43 -6.57
N GLU A 171 3.54 -15.47 -7.45
CA GLU A 171 4.94 -15.64 -7.07
C GLU A 171 5.40 -14.55 -6.09
N PHE A 172 5.10 -13.29 -6.39
CA PHE A 172 5.47 -12.14 -5.56
C PHE A 172 4.81 -12.19 -4.17
N ILE A 173 3.49 -12.35 -4.12
CA ILE A 173 2.72 -12.36 -2.86
C ILE A 173 3.08 -13.56 -2.01
N THR A 174 3.22 -14.73 -2.66
CA THR A 174 3.75 -15.93 -2.05
C THR A 174 5.10 -15.54 -1.47
N TYR A 175 6.17 -15.38 -2.24
CA TYR A 175 7.51 -15.11 -1.70
C TYR A 175 7.56 -14.13 -0.49
N GLU A 176 6.86 -13.00 -0.58
CA GLU A 176 6.80 -11.99 0.49
C GLU A 176 6.13 -12.49 1.76
N VAL A 177 5.00 -13.20 1.68
CA VAL A 177 4.33 -13.76 2.86
C VAL A 177 5.22 -14.80 3.56
N TYR A 178 6.03 -15.59 2.84
CA TYR A 178 6.97 -16.53 3.48
C TYR A 178 8.08 -15.78 4.19
N CYS A 179 8.62 -14.74 3.56
CA CYS A 179 9.62 -13.90 4.20
C CYS A 179 9.08 -13.26 5.47
N ILE A 180 7.84 -12.79 5.44
CA ILE A 180 7.16 -12.22 6.60
C ILE A 180 7.03 -13.28 7.71
N GLN A 181 6.46 -14.45 7.40
CA GLN A 181 6.21 -15.50 8.39
C GLN A 181 7.48 -16.04 9.06
N ASN A 182 8.61 -16.09 8.32
CA ASN A 182 9.84 -16.73 8.81
C ASN A 182 10.90 -15.75 9.33
N PHE A 183 10.92 -14.50 8.84
CA PHE A 183 12.02 -13.56 9.11
C PHE A 183 11.56 -12.18 9.60
N ALA A 184 10.26 -11.88 9.64
CA ALA A 184 9.80 -10.57 10.09
C ALA A 184 10.10 -10.30 11.57
N ASN A 185 10.35 -9.03 11.87
CA ASN A 185 10.39 -8.55 13.25
C ASN A 185 8.98 -8.53 13.89
N LYS A 186 8.91 -8.19 15.18
CA LYS A 186 7.64 -8.17 15.93
C LYS A 186 6.60 -7.21 15.35
N GLU A 187 7.02 -6.02 14.92
CA GLU A 187 6.12 -4.97 14.43
C GLU A 187 5.47 -5.39 13.11
N VAL A 188 6.27 -5.90 12.18
CA VAL A 188 5.79 -6.42 10.90
C VAL A 188 4.84 -7.60 11.11
N ASN A 189 5.16 -8.51 12.03
CA ASN A 189 4.28 -9.64 12.37
C ASN A 189 2.94 -9.18 12.95
N GLN A 190 2.90 -8.16 13.81
CA GLN A 190 1.64 -7.63 14.33
C GLN A 190 0.74 -7.09 13.22
N PHE A 191 1.34 -6.39 12.25
CA PHE A 191 0.61 -5.86 11.11
C PHE A 191 0.16 -6.98 10.15
N TYR A 192 0.95 -8.05 9.99
CA TYR A 192 0.57 -9.23 9.22
C TYR A 192 -0.69 -9.90 9.78
N GLN A 193 -0.76 -10.10 11.09
CA GLN A 193 -1.88 -10.82 11.73
C GLN A 193 -3.25 -10.14 11.54
N ILE A 194 -3.27 -8.84 11.27
CA ILE A 194 -4.51 -8.10 11.00
C ILE A 194 -4.75 -7.88 9.51
N SER A 195 -3.79 -8.20 8.65
CA SER A 195 -3.85 -7.96 7.21
C SER A 195 -4.55 -9.09 6.46
N SER A 196 -4.96 -8.78 5.23
CA SER A 196 -5.63 -9.75 4.36
C SER A 196 -4.70 -10.83 3.83
N LEU A 197 -3.38 -10.62 3.93
CA LEU A 197 -2.34 -11.60 3.59
C LEU A 197 -2.38 -12.85 4.47
N THR A 198 -3.11 -12.84 5.58
CA THR A 198 -3.41 -14.06 6.35
C THR A 198 -4.23 -15.07 5.55
N ASN A 199 -4.95 -14.60 4.53
CA ASN A 199 -5.72 -15.43 3.61
C ASN A 199 -4.93 -15.85 2.36
N ALA A 200 -3.71 -15.32 2.17
CA ALA A 200 -2.84 -15.72 1.07
C ALA A 200 -2.32 -17.13 1.35
N ASN A 201 -3.07 -18.15 0.91
CA ASN A 201 -2.64 -19.54 0.91
C ASN A 201 -1.78 -19.77 -0.32
N GLY A 202 -0.47 -19.75 -0.16
CA GLY A 202 0.45 -20.28 -1.16
C GLY A 202 0.73 -21.73 -0.83
N ASP A 203 0.49 -22.65 -1.75
CA ASP A 203 1.29 -23.87 -1.78
C ASP A 203 2.73 -23.45 -2.15
N TRP A 204 3.49 -23.06 -1.12
CA TRP A 204 4.85 -22.56 -1.23
C TRP A 204 5.77 -23.48 -2.02
N GLU A 205 5.54 -24.79 -1.87
CA GLU A 205 6.34 -25.84 -2.49
C GLU A 205 6.06 -25.95 -3.99
N HIS A 206 4.86 -25.57 -4.44
CA HIS A 206 4.46 -25.57 -5.84
C HIS A 206 5.23 -24.53 -6.66
N TYR A 207 5.24 -23.27 -6.21
CA TYR A 207 5.86 -22.16 -6.95
C TYR A 207 7.37 -22.04 -6.71
N TYR A 208 7.84 -22.37 -5.51
CA TYR A 208 9.25 -22.30 -5.15
C TYR A 208 9.67 -23.51 -4.32
N PRO A 209 10.11 -24.62 -4.96
CA PRO A 209 10.67 -25.72 -4.20
C PRO A 209 11.83 -25.20 -3.37
N LEU A 210 11.82 -25.48 -2.06
CA LEU A 210 12.79 -24.98 -1.06
C LEU A 210 14.25 -25.09 -1.52
N ASN A 211 14.56 -26.08 -2.37
CA ASN A 211 15.87 -26.29 -2.96
C ASN A 211 16.39 -25.13 -3.84
N MET A 212 15.53 -24.30 -4.43
CA MET A 212 15.93 -23.13 -5.22
C MET A 212 16.51 -22.03 -4.31
N PHE A 213 15.91 -21.82 -3.13
CA PHE A 213 16.44 -20.89 -2.12
C PHE A 213 17.82 -21.32 -1.60
N PHE A 214 18.02 -22.63 -1.36
CA PHE A 214 19.30 -23.13 -0.85
C PHE A 214 20.41 -23.25 -1.90
N LYS A 215 20.09 -23.44 -3.19
CA LYS A 215 21.08 -23.69 -4.25
C LYS A 215 21.91 -22.45 -4.61
N HIS A 216 21.48 -21.25 -4.27
CA HIS A 216 22.20 -20.02 -4.60
C HIS A 216 22.96 -19.38 -3.42
N LYS A 217 22.92 -19.97 -2.20
CA LYS A 217 23.45 -19.32 -0.98
C LYS A 217 22.92 -17.89 -0.78
N ILE A 218 21.73 -17.60 -1.30
CA ILE A 218 21.06 -16.31 -1.14
C ILE A 218 20.27 -16.44 0.15
N GLU A 219 20.79 -15.89 1.25
CA GLU A 219 19.94 -15.55 2.41
C GLU A 219 18.74 -14.77 1.87
N ALA A 220 17.51 -15.16 2.23
CA ALA A 220 16.26 -14.59 1.74
C ALA A 220 16.37 -13.09 1.41
N GLU A 221 16.70 -12.77 0.15
CA GLU A 221 16.88 -11.42 -0.33
C GLU A 221 15.47 -10.88 -0.54
N LEU A 222 14.81 -10.47 0.55
CA LEU A 222 13.57 -9.70 0.65
C LEU A 222 13.06 -9.09 -0.68
N SER A 223 12.43 -9.88 -1.55
CA SER A 223 11.84 -9.48 -2.83
C SER A 223 12.79 -8.75 -3.77
N GLU A 224 13.17 -9.41 -4.86
CA GLU A 224 13.99 -8.82 -5.91
C GLU A 224 13.43 -7.46 -6.36
N TYR A 225 12.10 -7.33 -6.45
CA TYR A 225 11.47 -6.06 -6.78
C TYR A 225 11.84 -4.94 -5.79
N PHE A 226 11.66 -5.17 -4.48
CA PHE A 226 11.95 -4.13 -3.49
C PHE A 226 13.45 -3.89 -3.32
N ASN A 227 14.23 -4.96 -3.21
CA ASN A 227 15.66 -4.87 -2.97
C ASN A 227 16.40 -4.23 -4.14
N VAL A 228 15.96 -4.49 -5.39
CA VAL A 228 16.64 -3.99 -6.59
C VAL A 228 16.07 -2.64 -7.03
N ASN A 229 14.74 -2.46 -6.98
CA ASN A 229 14.11 -1.29 -7.61
C ASN A 229 13.71 -0.20 -6.60
N ALA A 230 13.05 -0.55 -5.49
CA ALA A 230 12.45 0.46 -4.60
C ALA A 230 13.42 0.95 -3.50
N ILE A 231 14.00 0.03 -2.73
CA ILE A 231 14.82 0.35 -1.55
C ILE A 231 16.09 1.12 -1.87
N PRO A 232 16.86 0.79 -2.93
CA PRO A 232 18.06 1.56 -3.26
C PRO A 232 17.75 3.05 -3.54
N ILE A 233 16.64 3.33 -4.21
CA ILE A 233 16.17 4.69 -4.46
C ILE A 233 15.79 5.38 -3.14
N LEU A 234 15.02 4.70 -2.29
CA LEU A 234 14.61 5.21 -0.97
C LEU A 234 15.82 5.50 -0.06
N LEU A 235 16.80 4.60 -0.01
CA LEU A 235 18.03 4.79 0.75
C LEU A 235 18.83 6.00 0.22
N ASN A 236 18.88 6.21 -1.10
CA ASN A 236 19.53 7.38 -1.68
C ASN A 236 18.80 8.68 -1.32
N ILE A 237 17.47 8.72 -1.42
CA ILE A 237 16.65 9.87 -0.98
C ILE A 237 16.89 10.16 0.50
N ASN A 238 16.82 9.14 1.37
CA ASN A 238 17.10 9.29 2.80
C ASN A 238 18.51 9.84 3.05
N LYS A 239 19.54 9.34 2.35
CA LYS A 239 20.91 9.83 2.46
C LYS A 239 21.03 11.30 2.05
N GLN A 240 20.27 11.75 1.07
CA GLN A 240 20.27 13.14 0.61
C GLN A 240 19.55 14.08 1.60
N PHE A 241 18.35 13.69 2.05
CA PHE A 241 17.45 14.60 2.77
C PHE A 241 17.44 14.45 4.30
N HIS A 242 17.63 13.24 4.84
CA HIS A 242 17.45 12.97 6.27
C HIS A 242 18.70 12.43 6.97
N LYS A 243 19.65 11.86 6.23
CA LYS A 243 20.95 11.35 6.72
C LYS A 243 20.88 10.37 7.89
N LYS A 244 19.73 9.73 8.12
CA LYS A 244 19.60 8.64 9.08
C LYS A 244 20.27 7.39 8.51
N ASN A 245 20.96 6.62 9.35
CA ASN A 245 21.54 5.35 8.93
C ASN A 245 20.44 4.28 8.87
N MET A 246 19.68 4.27 7.78
CA MET A 246 18.65 3.28 7.52
C MET A 246 19.23 2.06 6.79
N LYS A 247 18.65 0.90 7.05
CA LYS A 247 18.97 -0.37 6.42
C LYS A 247 17.73 -1.01 5.80
N ILE A 248 17.93 -2.09 5.06
CA ILE A 248 16.87 -2.80 4.34
C ILE A 248 15.78 -3.29 5.31
N GLU A 249 16.15 -3.67 6.54
CA GLU A 249 15.24 -4.19 7.55
C GLU A 249 14.27 -3.12 8.09
N ASP A 250 14.61 -1.83 7.94
CA ASP A 250 13.76 -0.72 8.41
C ASP A 250 12.51 -0.51 7.53
N PHE A 251 12.43 -1.17 6.38
CA PHE A 251 11.32 -1.04 5.42
C PHE A 251 10.26 -2.15 5.56
N GLY A 252 10.35 -3.01 6.58
CA GLY A 252 9.48 -4.18 6.71
C GLY A 252 7.99 -3.88 6.75
N VAL A 253 7.56 -2.84 7.48
CA VAL A 253 6.13 -2.44 7.54
C VAL A 253 5.67 -1.89 6.19
N LEU A 254 6.48 -1.04 5.55
CA LEU A 254 6.19 -0.50 4.23
C LEU A 254 6.02 -1.61 3.19
N ARG A 255 6.93 -2.60 3.20
CA ARG A 255 6.84 -3.77 2.33
C ARG A 255 5.53 -4.50 2.50
N LEU A 256 5.17 -4.84 3.75
CA LEU A 256 3.94 -5.55 4.03
C LEU A 256 2.72 -4.76 3.53
N MET A 257 2.67 -3.44 3.78
CA MET A 257 1.57 -2.60 3.29
C MET A 257 1.43 -2.65 1.77
N VAL A 258 2.54 -2.60 1.04
CA VAL A 258 2.54 -2.72 -0.42
C VAL A 258 2.03 -4.08 -0.87
N VAL A 259 2.57 -5.17 -0.30
CA VAL A 259 2.18 -6.54 -0.67
C VAL A 259 0.69 -6.77 -0.39
N ASN A 260 0.21 -6.29 0.76
CA ASN A 260 -1.21 -6.35 1.10
C ASN A 260 -2.06 -5.54 0.13
N TYR A 261 -1.60 -4.36 -0.30
CA TYR A 261 -2.32 -3.58 -1.29
C TYR A 261 -2.42 -4.31 -2.64
N VAL A 262 -1.32 -4.90 -3.12
CA VAL A 262 -1.33 -5.67 -4.37
C VAL A 262 -2.33 -6.84 -4.28
N TYR A 263 -2.34 -7.54 -3.15
CA TYR A 263 -3.30 -8.61 -2.88
C TYR A 263 -4.75 -8.14 -2.94
N GLU A 264 -5.08 -7.08 -2.17
CA GLU A 264 -6.43 -6.50 -2.13
C GLU A 264 -6.87 -5.94 -3.49
N TYR A 265 -5.97 -5.29 -4.22
CA TYR A 265 -6.22 -4.81 -5.57
C TYR A 265 -6.62 -5.95 -6.51
N CYS A 266 -5.89 -7.06 -6.47
CA CYS A 266 -6.17 -8.20 -7.36
C CYS A 266 -7.52 -8.85 -7.03
N ILE A 267 -7.86 -8.97 -5.74
CA ILE A 267 -9.18 -9.47 -5.31
C ILE A 267 -10.30 -8.54 -5.77
N HIS A 268 -10.10 -7.22 -5.63
CA HIS A 268 -11.09 -6.23 -6.03
C HIS A 268 -11.33 -6.24 -7.54
N GLU A 269 -10.26 -6.22 -8.35
CA GLU A 269 -10.36 -6.13 -9.81
C GLU A 269 -10.70 -7.44 -10.50
N PHE A 270 -10.17 -8.56 -10.01
CA PHE A 270 -10.29 -9.84 -10.72
C PHE A 270 -11.19 -10.87 -10.02
N GLY A 271 -11.68 -10.55 -8.81
CA GLY A 271 -12.53 -11.42 -8.00
C GLY A 271 -11.76 -12.12 -6.87
N LYS A 272 -12.49 -12.57 -5.84
CA LYS A 272 -11.93 -13.25 -4.66
C LYS A 272 -11.17 -14.52 -5.02
N ASP A 273 -11.63 -15.17 -6.06
CA ASP A 273 -11.19 -16.45 -6.60
C ASP A 273 -9.89 -16.28 -7.43
N PHE A 274 -9.36 -15.05 -7.55
CA PHE A 274 -8.18 -14.76 -8.36
C PHE A 274 -6.96 -15.59 -7.93
N PHE A 275 -6.81 -15.83 -6.63
CA PHE A 275 -5.70 -16.61 -6.07
C PHE A 275 -5.99 -18.12 -5.97
N ASP A 276 -7.22 -18.55 -6.26
CA ASP A 276 -7.58 -19.95 -6.19
C ASP A 276 -6.97 -20.72 -7.37
N GLU A 277 -6.55 -21.96 -7.12
CA GLU A 277 -6.18 -22.89 -8.18
C GLU A 277 -7.42 -23.16 -9.04
N GLU A 278 -7.31 -22.97 -10.35
CA GLU A 278 -8.36 -23.41 -11.26
C GLU A 278 -8.41 -24.95 -11.18
N ASN A 279 -9.49 -25.48 -10.60
CA ASN A 279 -9.82 -26.89 -10.78
C ASN A 279 -10.05 -27.10 -12.27
N ASN A 280 -9.01 -27.55 -12.97
CA ASN A 280 -9.15 -28.18 -14.29
C ASN A 280 -9.80 -29.55 -14.07
N GLU A 281 -11.08 -29.54 -13.67
CA GLU A 281 -11.95 -30.68 -13.84
C GLU A 281 -12.77 -30.43 -15.12
N ASP A 282 -12.58 -31.36 -16.06
CA ASP A 282 -13.47 -31.71 -17.17
C ASP A 282 -13.41 -30.88 -18.46
N GLU A 283 -12.44 -31.21 -19.33
CA GLU A 283 -12.74 -31.68 -20.70
C GLU A 283 -11.77 -32.82 -21.04
N GLU A 284 -12.01 -34.02 -20.49
CA GLU A 284 -11.63 -35.25 -21.19
C GLU A 284 -12.40 -35.25 -22.51
N ASP A 285 -11.71 -34.84 -23.59
CA ASP A 285 -12.14 -35.00 -24.97
C ASP A 285 -12.18 -36.51 -25.31
N ASP A 286 -13.15 -37.19 -24.72
CA ASP A 286 -13.58 -38.54 -25.05
C ASP A 286 -14.46 -38.46 -26.30
N ASP A 287 -13.86 -38.17 -27.46
CA ASP A 287 -14.44 -38.47 -28.77
C ASP A 287 -13.38 -38.38 -29.88
N LEU A 288 -12.52 -39.40 -29.96
CA LEU A 288 -11.82 -39.77 -31.19
C LEU A 288 -12.74 -40.68 -32.04
N PRO A 289 -13.28 -40.24 -33.19
CA PRO A 289 -13.78 -41.19 -34.17
C PRO A 289 -12.63 -41.70 -35.05
N PHE A 290 -12.52 -43.03 -35.07
CA PHE A 290 -11.73 -43.87 -35.98
C PHE A 290 -11.94 -43.54 -37.47
#